data_AF-A0A7W8UI54-F1
#
_entry.id   AF-A0A7W8UI54-F1
#
_cell.length_a   1.000
_cell.length_b   1.000
_cell.length_c   1.000
_cell.angle_alpha   90.00
_cell.angle_beta   90.00
_cell.angle_gamma   90.00
#
_symmetry.space_group_name_H-M   'P 1'
#
loop_
_entity.id
_entity.type
_entity.pdbx_description
1 polymer ?
#
loop_
_entity_poly.entity_id
_entity_poly.type
_entity_poly.pdbx_seq_one_letter_code
_entity_poly.pdbx_strand_id
1 'polypeptide(L)' 'AFGGARGRTDVPKIVEWYMDGKIQIDPMITHTMPLEDINKGFDLMHAGESIRSVVIY' A
#
# COMPACT_ATOMS: atom_id res chain seq x y z
N ALA A 1 3.94 -10.28 8.28
CA ALA A 1 5.00 -9.40 8.81
C ALA A 1 5.19 -8.22 7.84
N PHE A 2 5.45 -7.01 8.34
CA PHE A 2 5.72 -5.84 7.48
C PHE A 2 7.13 -5.93 6.88
N GLY A 3 7.38 -6.92 6.01
CA GLY A 3 8.70 -7.13 5.41
C GLY A 3 9.84 -7.34 6.41
N GLY A 4 9.57 -7.95 7.57
CA GLY A 4 10.55 -8.13 8.65
C GLY A 4 10.48 -7.08 9.78
N ALA A 5 9.68 -6.03 9.64
CA ALA A 5 9.50 -5.02 10.70
C ALA A 5 8.55 -5.50 11.81
N ARG A 6 8.90 -5.19 13.06
CA ARG A 6 8.05 -5.42 14.24
C ARG A 6 6.96 -4.34 14.28
N GLY A 7 5.73 -4.74 13.98
CA GLY A 7 4.60 -3.83 13.73
C GLY A 7 4.48 -2.66 14.71
N ARG A 8 4.44 -2.93 16.03
CA ARG A 8 4.23 -1.86 17.03
C ARG A 8 5.41 -0.92 17.22
N THR A 9 6.64 -1.37 17.02
CA THR A 9 7.85 -0.57 17.32
C THR A 9 8.43 0.10 16.09
N ASP A 10 8.30 -0.54 14.93
CA ASP A 10 9.04 -0.15 13.74
C ASP A 10 8.13 0.61 12.74
N VAL A 11 6.81 0.37 12.73
CA VAL A 11 5.87 1.08 11.84
C VAL A 11 5.83 2.59 12.10
N PRO A 12 5.82 3.10 13.35
CA PRO A 12 5.82 4.54 13.59
C PRO A 12 7.03 5.24 12.95
N LYS A 13 8.22 4.61 12.97
CA LYS A 13 9.44 5.15 12.34
C LYS A 13 9.34 5.18 10.82
N ILE A 14 8.74 4.15 10.22
CA ILE A 14 8.52 4.09 8.76
C ILE A 14 7.56 5.19 8.32
N VAL A 15 6.52 5.48 9.11
CA VAL A 15 5.60 6.60 8.85
C VAL A 15 6.35 7.93 8.94
N GLU A 16 7.17 8.13 9.98
CA GLU A 16 7.99 9.34 10.11
C GLU A 16 8.92 9.54 8.90
N TRP A 17 9.60 8.50 8.45
CA TRP A 17 10.44 8.57 7.25
C TRP A 17 9.66 8.91 5.97
N TYR A 18 8.44 8.40 5.84
CA TYR A 18 7.56 8.77 4.73
C TYR A 18 7.15 10.25 4.80
N MET A 19 6.74 10.74 5.97
CA MET A 19 6.37 12.14 6.17
C MET A 19 7.56 13.10 5.96
N ASP A 20 8.77 12.67 6.32
CA ASP A 20 10.04 13.39 6.06
C ASP A 20 10.50 13.32 4.59
N GLY A 21 9.78 12.58 3.72
CA GLY A 21 10.15 12.38 2.32
C GLY A 21 11.37 11.48 2.10
N LYS A 22 11.87 10.81 3.15
CA LYS A 22 13.00 9.87 3.09
C LYS A 22 12.65 8.56 2.38
N ILE A 23 11.36 8.24 2.30
CA ILE A 23 10.83 7.08 1.56
C ILE A 23 9.68 7.54 0.67
N GLN A 24 9.71 7.14 -0.60
CA GLN A 24 8.66 7.40 -1.57
C GLN A 24 7.70 6.21 -1.62
N ILE A 25 6.48 6.38 -1.08
CA ILE A 25 5.44 5.34 -1.09
C ILE A 25 4.45 5.55 -2.23
N ASP A 26 4.13 6.80 -2.56
CA ASP A 26 3.10 7.13 -3.55
C ASP A 26 3.30 6.46 -4.93
N PRO A 27 4.52 6.40 -5.50
CA PRO A 27 4.73 5.73 -6.78
C PRO A 27 4.43 4.23 -6.78
N MET A 28 4.35 3.60 -5.60
CA MET A 28 3.99 2.19 -5.47
C MET A 28 2.47 1.97 -5.56
N ILE A 29 1.67 3.01 -5.36
CA ILE A 29 0.20 2.95 -5.44
C ILE A 29 -0.21 3.14 -6.90
N THR A 30 -0.40 2.03 -7.60
CA THR A 30 -0.78 2.04 -9.02
C THR A 30 -2.27 2.19 -9.26
N HIS A 31 -3.10 1.78 -8.29
CA HIS A 31 -4.55 1.78 -8.42
C HIS A 31 -5.22 2.24 -7.13
N THR A 32 -6.23 3.09 -7.25
CA THR A 32 -7.17 3.43 -6.18
C THR A 32 -8.59 3.15 -6.65
N MET A 33 -9.44 2.65 -5.76
CA MET A 33 -10.83 2.32 -6.09
C MET A 33 -11.72 2.36 -4.84
N PRO A 34 -13.04 2.59 -5.00
CA PRO A 34 -13.98 2.50 -3.88
C PRO A 34 -14.16 1.04 -3.41
N LEU A 35 -14.69 0.85 -2.19
CA LEU A 35 -14.92 -0.47 -1.62
C LEU A 35 -15.86 -1.36 -2.44
N GLU A 36 -16.81 -0.77 -3.16
CA GLU A 36 -17.72 -1.47 -4.08
C GLU A 36 -16.99 -2.24 -5.19
N ASP A 37 -15.79 -1.78 -5.58
CA ASP A 37 -14.96 -2.35 -6.64
C ASP A 37 -13.93 -3.36 -6.11
N ILE A 38 -14.05 -3.84 -4.86
CA ILE A 38 -13.05 -4.71 -4.22
C ILE A 38 -12.64 -5.93 -5.06
N ASN A 39 -13.60 -6.56 -5.76
CA ASN A 39 -13.34 -7.74 -6.59
C ASN A 39 -12.45 -7.41 -7.79
N LYS A 40 -12.63 -6.23 -8.41
CA LYS A 40 -11.74 -5.75 -9.48
C LYS A 40 -10.31 -5.57 -8.98
N GLY A 41 -10.14 -5.15 -7.71
CA GLY A 41 -8.83 -5.08 -7.07
C GLY A 41 -8.13 -6.44 -6.98
N PHE A 42 -8.87 -7.50 -6.68
CA PHE A 42 -8.35 -8.87 -6.69
C PHE A 42 -8.02 -9.36 -8.09
N ASP A 43 -8.83 -9.04 -9.10
CA ASP A 43 -8.57 -9.41 -10.49
C ASP A 43 -7.25 -8.80 -10.99
N LEU A 44 -7.04 -7.50 -10.75
CA LEU A 44 -5.80 -6.80 -11.11
C LEU A 44 -4.56 -7.40 -10.41
N MET A 45 -4.71 -7.86 -9.17
CA MET A 45 -3.65 -8.52 -8.41
C MET A 45 -3.28 -9.88 -9.04
N HIS A 46 -4.27 -10.69 -9.40
CA HIS A 46 -4.02 -12.00 -10.02
C HIS A 46 -3.49 -11.88 -11.45
N ALA A 47 -3.92 -10.87 -12.20
CA ALA A 47 -3.42 -10.58 -13.55
C ALA A 47 -1.98 -10.02 -13.55
N GLY A 48 -1.47 -9.57 -12.40
CA GLY A 48 -0.16 -8.92 -12.31
C GLY A 48 -0.14 -7.49 -12.87
N GLU A 49 -1.31 -6.89 -13.05
CA GLU A 49 -1.49 -5.54 -13.61
C GLU A 49 -1.42 -4.45 -12.54
N SER A 50 -1.37 -4.82 -11.26
CA SER A 50 -1.21 -3.90 -10.13
C SER A 50 0.05 -4.20 -9.33
N ILE A 51 0.81 -3.15 -9.00
CA ILE A 51 1.87 -3.22 -7.98
C ILE A 51 1.23 -3.11 -6.61
N ARG A 52 0.37 -2.11 -6.42
CA ARG A 52 -0.44 -1.95 -5.21
C ARG A 52 -1.76 -1.27 -5.53
N SER A 53 -2.83 -1.87 -5.04
CA SER A 53 -4.19 -1.33 -5.07
C SER A 53 -4.58 -0.86 -3.68
N VAL A 54 -5.12 0.34 -3.55
CA VAL A 54 -5.63 0.91 -2.29
C VAL A 54 -7.14 1.13 -2.41
N VAL A 55 -7.88 0.61 -1.44
CA VAL A 55 -9.32 0.79 -1.35
C VAL A 55 -9.60 2.02 -0.49
N ILE A 56 -10.40 2.94 -1.02
CA ILE A 56 -10.81 4.18 -0.33
C ILE A 56 -12.28 4.01 0.11
N TYR A 57 -12.59 4.38 1.35
CA TYR A 57 -13.92 4.27 1.95
C TYR A 57 -14.27 5.55 2.73
#